data_AF-A0A2P6QFD5-F1
#
_entry.id   AF-A0A2P6QFD5-F1
#
_cell.length_a   1.000
_cell.length_b   1.000
_cell.length_c   1.000
_cell.angle_alpha   90.00
_cell.angle_beta   90.00
_cell.angle_gamma   90.00
#
_symmetry.space_group_name_H-M   'P 1'
#
loop_
_entity.id
_entity.type
_entity.pdbx_description
1 polymer ?
#
loop_
_entity_poly.entity_id
_entity_poly.type
_entity_poly.pdbx_seq_one_letter_code
_entity_poly.pdbx_strand_id
1 'polypeptide(L)'
;MAGPSRCHLLVIFLLQVTLNAFATLTLEGPANVKDCERQFTEKCGIEVGNGIFNNGFLSDDCCRDLVKLGKPCHDTFLNTSLAARHPSANKAQTLAKGEKIWTECVAIDNSDKHETKPVKECLEKFPPTCGEQIEKSIYQGTVVTDACCRDLVSWGKSCHDIIAERNHDVRHPSVNKAQALASSRKVWNLCAAISRSPASFPLN
;
A
#
# COMPACT_ATOMS: atom_id res chain seq x y z
N MET A 1 -9.09 -30.67 51.04
CA MET A 1 -8.52 -29.53 50.29
C MET A 1 -7.42 -30.10 49.39
N ALA A 2 -7.71 -30.37 48.12
CA ALA A 2 -6.74 -30.92 47.17
C ALA A 2 -6.00 -29.74 46.51
N GLY A 3 -4.69 -29.66 46.72
CA GLY A 3 -3.83 -28.68 46.06
C GLY A 3 -3.64 -28.99 44.57
N PRO A 4 -3.34 -27.98 43.73
CA PRO A 4 -3.20 -28.19 42.29
C PRO A 4 -2.05 -29.15 41.97
N SER A 5 -2.33 -30.14 41.10
CA SER A 5 -1.36 -31.13 40.62
C SER A 5 -0.17 -30.47 39.88
N ARG A 6 1.01 -31.10 39.91
CA ARG A 6 2.25 -30.65 39.23
C ARG A 6 2.05 -30.36 37.73
N CYS A 7 1.12 -31.04 37.06
CA CYS A 7 0.76 -30.72 35.65
C CYS A 7 0.05 -29.38 35.51
N HIS A 8 -0.80 -28.98 36.47
CA HIS A 8 -1.49 -27.69 36.42
C HIS A 8 -0.52 -26.52 36.57
N LEU A 9 0.51 -26.66 37.40
CA LEU A 9 1.53 -25.61 37.57
C LEU A 9 2.41 -25.43 36.32
N LEU A 10 2.74 -26.52 35.62
CA LEU A 10 3.53 -26.47 34.37
C LEU A 10 2.75 -25.83 33.22
N VAL A 11 1.45 -26.11 33.09
CA VAL A 11 0.59 -25.50 32.06
C VAL A 11 0.42 -23.99 32.30
N ILE A 12 0.28 -23.57 33.56
CA ILE A 12 0.21 -22.13 33.91
C ILE A 12 1.55 -21.43 33.61
N PHE A 13 2.70 -22.05 33.94
CA PHE A 13 4.01 -21.47 33.66
C PHE A 13 4.28 -21.35 32.16
N LEU A 14 3.88 -22.32 31.35
CA LEU A 14 4.02 -22.26 29.88
C LEU A 14 3.12 -21.20 29.26
N LEU A 15 1.88 -21.04 29.74
CA LEU A 15 0.98 -19.96 29.31
C LEU A 15 1.54 -18.56 29.64
N GLN A 16 2.22 -18.40 30.78
CA GLN A 16 2.86 -17.15 31.17
C GLN A 16 4.11 -16.83 30.34
N VAL A 17 4.89 -17.84 29.94
CA VAL A 17 6.07 -17.65 29.08
C VAL A 17 5.66 -17.32 27.63
N THR A 18 4.55 -17.85 27.13
CA THR A 18 4.04 -17.49 25.79
C THR A 18 3.31 -16.15 25.73
N LEU A 19 2.73 -15.67 26.85
CA LEU A 19 2.14 -14.31 26.90
C LEU A 19 3.20 -13.20 26.85
N ASN A 20 4.43 -13.48 27.31
CA ASN A 20 5.53 -12.52 27.29
C ASN A 20 6.41 -12.59 26.03
N ALA A 21 6.13 -13.52 25.11
CA ALA A 21 6.88 -13.69 23.86
C ALA A 21 6.22 -13.00 22.64
N PHE A 22 5.04 -12.42 22.81
CA PHE A 22 4.43 -11.48 21.85
C PHE A 22 4.47 -10.06 22.41
N ALA A 23 5.64 -9.64 22.90
CA ALA A 23 5.99 -8.24 22.73
C ALA A 23 6.19 -8.04 21.22
N THR A 24 5.12 -7.65 20.53
CA THR A 24 5.26 -6.94 19.26
C THR A 24 6.36 -5.91 19.46
N LEU A 25 7.40 -5.98 18.63
CA LEU A 25 8.39 -4.93 18.50
C LEU A 25 7.68 -3.72 17.87
N THR A 26 6.82 -3.05 18.64
CA THR A 26 6.46 -1.66 18.39
C THR A 26 7.67 -0.88 18.86
N LEU A 27 8.62 -0.65 17.96
CA LEU A 27 9.58 0.44 18.14
C LEU A 27 8.82 1.76 17.94
N GLU A 28 7.92 2.09 18.86
CA GLU A 28 7.16 3.34 18.83
C GLU A 28 7.10 3.91 20.25
N GLY A 29 8.28 4.29 20.76
CA GLY A 29 8.33 5.46 21.62
C GLY A 29 8.09 6.72 20.76
N PRO A 30 7.61 7.84 21.32
CA PRO A 30 7.55 9.09 20.59
C PRO A 30 8.95 9.38 20.05
N ALA A 31 9.07 9.55 18.74
CA ALA A 31 10.33 9.94 18.15
C ALA A 31 10.75 11.26 18.81
N ASN A 32 11.97 11.32 19.35
CA ASN A 32 12.46 12.55 19.93
C ASN A 32 12.44 13.63 18.84
N VAL A 33 11.87 14.80 19.13
CA VAL A 33 11.81 15.94 18.20
C VAL A 33 13.19 16.18 17.56
N LYS A 34 14.29 16.07 18.32
CA LYS A 34 15.67 16.20 17.80
C LYS A 34 16.06 15.12 16.79
N ASP A 35 15.54 13.91 16.93
CA ASP A 35 15.82 12.79 16.03
C ASP A 35 15.00 12.93 14.73
N CYS A 36 13.80 13.53 14.80
CA CYS A 36 12.98 13.89 13.64
C CYS A 36 13.48 15.13 12.90
N GLU A 37 13.96 16.14 13.64
CA GLU A 37 14.44 17.42 13.09
C GLU A 37 15.69 17.25 12.21
N ARG A 38 16.56 16.28 12.54
CA ARG A 38 17.82 16.05 11.81
C ARG A 38 17.65 15.53 10.38
N GLN A 39 16.43 15.15 9.99
CA GLN A 39 16.16 14.55 8.69
C GLN A 39 15.08 15.31 7.89
N PHE A 40 14.61 16.45 8.41
CA PHE A 40 13.69 17.33 7.70
C PHE A 40 14.48 18.34 6.87
N THR A 41 14.34 18.34 5.54
CA THR A 41 14.81 19.50 4.77
C THR A 41 13.92 20.69 5.11
N GLU A 42 14.51 21.87 5.37
CA GLU A 42 13.74 23.07 5.75
C GLU A 42 12.58 23.34 4.76
N LYS A 43 12.86 23.17 3.45
CA LYS A 43 11.88 23.27 2.38
C LYS A 43 10.69 22.35 2.59
N CYS A 44 10.93 21.06 2.83
CA CYS A 44 9.84 20.12 3.06
C CYS A 44 9.06 20.49 4.32
N GLY A 45 9.72 21.00 5.37
CA GLY A 45 9.06 21.38 6.63
C GLY A 45 8.06 22.50 6.44
N ILE A 46 8.43 23.45 5.59
CA ILE A 46 7.56 24.53 5.16
C ILE A 46 6.39 23.99 4.34
N GLU A 47 6.62 23.06 3.40
CA GLU A 47 5.54 22.47 2.59
C GLU A 47 4.55 21.69 3.45
N VAL A 48 5.01 20.81 4.34
CA VAL A 48 4.13 20.05 5.25
C VAL A 48 3.34 21.00 6.17
N GLY A 49 4.02 21.99 6.75
CA GLY A 49 3.37 23.02 7.56
C GLY A 49 2.30 23.78 6.77
N ASN A 50 2.62 24.27 5.57
CA ASN A 50 1.67 24.98 4.72
C ASN A 50 0.52 24.08 4.27
N GLY A 51 0.79 22.84 3.90
CA GLY A 51 -0.20 21.84 3.56
C GLY A 51 -1.24 21.69 4.68
N ILE A 52 -0.78 21.52 5.91
CA ILE A 52 -1.64 21.32 7.09
C ILE A 52 -2.35 22.62 7.52
N PHE A 53 -1.63 23.71 7.68
CA PHE A 53 -2.18 24.92 8.33
C PHE A 53 -2.78 25.93 7.33
N ASN A 54 -2.31 25.95 6.08
CA ASN A 54 -2.64 26.98 5.10
C ASN A 54 -3.27 26.43 3.80
N ASN A 55 -3.56 25.13 3.72
CA ASN A 55 -3.99 24.45 2.47
C ASN A 55 -2.99 24.63 1.33
N GLY A 56 -1.70 24.75 1.65
CA GLY A 56 -0.62 24.88 0.67
C GLY A 56 -0.34 23.59 -0.09
N PHE A 57 0.49 23.71 -1.12
CA PHE A 57 0.96 22.58 -1.91
C PHE A 57 2.05 21.79 -1.16
N LEU A 58 2.02 20.47 -1.34
CA LEU A 58 3.01 19.53 -0.84
C LEU A 58 3.54 18.74 -2.04
N SER A 59 4.84 18.81 -2.29
CA SER A 59 5.46 18.11 -3.42
C SER A 59 5.59 16.61 -3.17
N ASP A 60 5.59 15.82 -4.24
CA ASP A 60 5.80 14.37 -4.16
C ASP A 60 7.17 14.02 -3.53
N ASP A 61 8.22 14.81 -3.82
CA ASP A 61 9.55 14.67 -3.19
C ASP A 61 9.45 14.82 -1.66
N CYS A 62 8.76 15.86 -1.21
CA CYS A 62 8.57 16.09 0.22
C CYS A 62 7.68 15.00 0.85
N CYS A 63 6.68 14.49 0.13
CA CYS A 63 5.91 13.34 0.59
C CYS A 63 6.78 12.09 0.80
N ARG A 64 7.68 11.77 -0.14
CA ARG A 64 8.61 10.64 0.01
C ARG A 64 9.53 10.82 1.20
N ASP A 65 10.07 12.02 1.39
CA ASP A 65 10.93 12.31 2.54
C ASP A 65 10.15 12.20 3.86
N LEU A 66 8.92 12.71 3.91
CA LEU A 66 8.03 12.57 5.07
C LEU A 66 7.75 11.09 5.40
N VAL A 67 7.50 10.25 4.41
CA VAL A 67 7.26 8.80 4.62
C VAL A 67 8.52 8.09 5.12
N LYS A 68 9.71 8.43 4.58
CA LYS A 68 11.00 7.87 5.06
C LYS A 68 11.26 8.20 6.53
N LEU A 69 10.85 9.38 7.00
CA LEU A 69 10.94 9.76 8.41
C LEU A 69 10.04 8.92 9.31
N GLY A 70 8.91 8.46 8.76
CA GLY A 70 7.93 7.65 9.47
C GLY A 70 6.86 8.46 10.18
N LYS A 71 5.73 7.79 10.43
CA LYS A 71 4.54 8.37 11.06
C LYS A 71 4.83 9.01 12.43
N PRO A 72 5.66 8.41 13.31
CA PRO A 72 6.00 9.02 14.59
C PRO A 72 6.60 10.42 14.46
N CYS A 73 7.41 10.68 13.42
CA CYS A 73 7.98 12.01 13.19
C CYS A 73 6.97 13.00 12.64
N HIS A 74 6.08 12.57 11.73
CA HIS A 74 4.96 13.38 11.27
C HIS A 74 4.03 13.81 12.42
N ASP A 75 3.64 12.85 13.26
CA ASP A 75 2.75 13.09 14.41
C ASP A 75 3.44 14.01 15.44
N THR A 76 4.75 13.84 15.64
CA THR A 76 5.56 14.68 16.53
C THR A 76 5.65 16.12 16.03
N PHE A 77 5.88 16.32 14.72
CA PHE A 77 5.87 17.64 14.08
C PHE A 77 4.53 18.35 14.30
N LEU A 78 3.43 17.61 14.09
CA LEU A 78 2.07 18.15 14.19
C LEU A 78 1.71 18.55 15.61
N ASN A 79 1.97 17.66 16.58
CA ASN A 79 1.70 17.92 17.99
C ASN A 79 2.55 19.07 18.54
N THR A 80 3.84 19.13 18.17
CA THR A 80 4.73 20.22 18.59
C THR A 80 4.31 21.55 17.98
N SER A 81 3.91 21.57 16.70
CA SER A 81 3.46 22.79 16.03
C SER A 81 2.14 23.30 16.60
N LEU A 82 1.20 22.41 16.94
CA LEU A 82 -0.03 22.77 17.65
C LEU A 82 0.26 23.36 19.04
N ALA A 83 1.19 22.78 19.79
CA ALA A 83 1.51 23.27 21.14
C ALA A 83 2.27 24.61 21.14
N ALA A 84 3.27 24.75 20.25
CA ALA A 84 4.22 25.86 20.32
C ALA A 84 3.91 27.01 19.36
N ARG A 85 3.32 26.72 18.19
CA ARG A 85 3.17 27.71 17.09
C ARG A 85 1.71 28.05 16.78
N HIS A 86 0.80 27.09 16.95
CA HIS A 86 -0.62 27.24 16.62
C HIS A 86 -1.54 26.80 17.77
N PRO A 87 -1.37 27.31 19.00
CA PRO A 87 -2.14 26.88 20.17
C PRO A 87 -3.64 27.19 20.07
N SER A 88 -4.03 28.14 19.21
CA SER A 88 -5.42 28.50 18.95
C SER A 88 -6.06 27.73 17.79
N ALA A 89 -5.30 26.89 17.06
CA ALA A 89 -5.85 26.12 15.96
C ALA A 89 -6.82 25.03 16.46
N ASN A 90 -7.80 24.67 15.63
CA ASN A 90 -8.67 23.55 15.93
C ASN A 90 -7.89 22.23 15.87
N LYS A 91 -7.48 21.74 17.03
CA LYS A 91 -6.67 20.52 17.16
C LYS A 91 -7.26 19.33 16.40
N ALA A 92 -8.56 19.05 16.55
CA ALA A 92 -9.18 17.91 15.91
C ALA A 92 -9.13 18.00 14.38
N GLN A 93 -9.44 19.18 13.82
CA GLN A 93 -9.39 19.42 12.39
C GLN A 93 -7.96 19.34 11.85
N THR A 94 -6.99 19.93 12.56
CA THR A 94 -5.58 19.90 12.18
C THR A 94 -5.03 18.48 12.18
N LEU A 95 -5.34 17.68 13.21
CA LEU A 95 -4.94 16.27 13.27
C LEU A 95 -5.55 15.46 12.13
N ALA A 96 -6.84 15.61 11.85
CA ALA A 96 -7.49 14.92 10.73
C ALA A 96 -6.86 15.28 9.38
N LYS A 97 -6.48 16.55 9.20
CA LYS A 97 -5.79 16.99 7.99
C LYS A 97 -4.35 16.46 7.90
N GLY A 98 -3.65 16.37 9.02
CA GLY A 98 -2.36 15.71 9.11
C GLY A 98 -2.44 14.23 8.71
N GLU A 99 -3.45 13.49 9.19
CA GLU A 99 -3.68 12.09 8.81
C GLU A 99 -4.00 11.94 7.32
N LYS A 100 -4.79 12.87 6.76
CA LYS A 100 -5.06 12.90 5.33
C LYS A 100 -3.78 13.05 4.52
N ILE A 101 -2.94 14.04 4.84
CA ILE A 101 -1.67 14.27 4.16
C ILE A 101 -0.74 13.07 4.30
N TRP A 102 -0.65 12.48 5.49
CA TRP A 102 0.14 11.26 5.70
C TRP A 102 -0.31 10.12 4.76
N THR A 103 -1.62 9.88 4.69
CA THR A 103 -2.20 8.84 3.82
C THR A 103 -1.91 9.10 2.34
N GLU A 104 -2.03 10.36 1.90
CA GLU A 104 -1.71 10.78 0.53
C GLU A 104 -0.22 10.55 0.22
N CYS A 105 0.68 10.95 1.12
CA CYS A 105 2.12 10.76 0.92
C CYS A 105 2.54 9.28 0.90
N VAL A 106 1.94 8.43 1.74
CA VAL A 106 2.14 6.97 1.69
C VAL A 106 1.72 6.40 0.34
N ALA A 107 0.60 6.88 -0.22
CA ALA A 107 0.16 6.45 -1.55
C ALA A 107 1.15 6.87 -2.65
N ILE A 108 1.69 8.09 -2.59
CA ILE A 108 2.70 8.59 -3.54
C ILE A 108 3.99 7.75 -3.46
N ASP A 109 4.54 7.56 -2.27
CA ASP A 109 5.77 6.78 -2.06
C ASP A 109 5.62 5.32 -2.54
N ASN A 110 4.44 4.73 -2.35
CA ASN A 110 4.13 3.40 -2.86
C ASN A 110 3.99 3.38 -4.39
N SER A 111 3.39 4.40 -5.01
CA SER A 111 3.23 4.44 -6.47
C SER A 111 4.58 4.38 -7.19
N ASP A 112 5.55 5.18 -6.75
CA ASP A 112 6.87 5.29 -7.39
C ASP A 112 7.71 4.02 -7.23
N LYS A 113 7.71 3.41 -6.04
CA LYS A 113 8.39 2.11 -5.81
C LYS A 113 7.91 1.05 -6.80
N HIS A 114 6.66 1.17 -7.23
CA HIS A 114 6.04 0.27 -8.19
C HIS A 114 5.96 0.84 -9.61
N GLU A 115 6.54 2.00 -9.92
CA GLU A 115 6.58 2.61 -11.26
C GLU A 115 7.97 2.50 -11.87
N THR A 116 8.41 1.25 -12.07
CA THR A 116 9.66 0.95 -12.77
C THR A 116 9.51 1.17 -14.29
N LYS A 117 10.62 1.35 -15.01
CA LYS A 117 10.60 1.45 -16.49
C LYS A 117 9.80 0.29 -17.16
N PRO A 118 9.98 -0.98 -16.77
CA PRO A 118 9.14 -2.07 -17.26
C PRO A 118 7.64 -1.89 -16.96
N VAL A 119 7.28 -1.39 -15.78
CA VAL A 119 5.88 -1.12 -15.44
C VAL A 119 5.30 -0.06 -16.36
N LYS A 120 6.01 1.07 -16.55
CA LYS A 120 5.54 2.16 -17.40
C LYS A 120 5.30 1.70 -18.84
N GLU A 121 6.27 1.01 -19.43
CA GLU A 121 6.18 0.45 -20.78
C GLU A 121 5.03 -0.56 -20.92
N CYS A 122 4.71 -1.30 -19.85
CA CYS A 122 3.56 -2.18 -19.83
C CYS A 122 2.25 -1.39 -19.69
N LEU A 123 2.13 -0.43 -18.77
CA LEU A 123 0.92 0.36 -18.56
C LEU A 123 0.46 1.08 -19.83
N GLU A 124 1.39 1.59 -20.64
CA GLU A 124 1.09 2.24 -21.93
C GLU A 124 0.38 1.30 -22.93
N LYS A 125 0.44 -0.03 -22.71
CA LYS A 125 -0.22 -1.03 -23.56
C LYS A 125 -1.62 -1.41 -23.09
N PHE A 126 -2.02 -1.14 -21.84
CA PHE A 126 -3.32 -1.57 -21.29
C PHE A 126 -4.39 -0.48 -21.43
N PRO A 127 -5.43 -0.65 -22.26
CA PRO A 127 -6.62 0.18 -22.23
C PRO A 127 -7.30 0.09 -20.86
N PRO A 128 -7.79 1.21 -20.30
CA PRO A 128 -8.41 1.23 -18.97
C PRO A 128 -9.53 0.19 -18.80
N THR A 129 -10.37 0.02 -19.82
CA THR A 129 -11.54 -0.88 -19.80
C THR A 129 -11.16 -2.36 -19.76
N CYS A 130 -10.11 -2.77 -20.49
CA CYS A 130 -9.63 -4.15 -20.45
C CYS A 130 -8.82 -4.43 -19.17
N GLY A 131 -8.00 -3.47 -18.72
CA GLY A 131 -7.30 -3.56 -17.44
C GLY A 131 -8.25 -3.78 -16.26
N GLU A 132 -9.37 -3.05 -16.22
CA GLU A 132 -10.41 -3.22 -15.18
C GLU A 132 -11.08 -4.60 -15.25
N GLN A 133 -11.39 -5.12 -16.44
CA GLN A 133 -11.94 -6.46 -16.60
C GLN A 133 -10.98 -7.53 -16.08
N ILE A 134 -9.69 -7.42 -16.40
CA ILE A 134 -8.66 -8.37 -15.95
C ILE A 134 -8.54 -8.33 -14.43
N GLU A 135 -8.49 -7.15 -13.84
CA GLU A 135 -8.43 -6.98 -12.39
C GLU A 135 -9.65 -7.60 -11.69
N LYS A 136 -10.86 -7.29 -12.15
CA LYS A 136 -12.08 -7.90 -11.60
C LYS A 136 -12.06 -9.41 -11.78
N SER A 137 -11.52 -9.93 -12.89
CA SER A 137 -11.37 -11.38 -13.07
C SER A 137 -10.44 -12.01 -12.04
N ILE A 138 -9.32 -11.35 -11.73
CA ILE A 138 -8.33 -11.84 -10.75
C ILE A 138 -8.90 -11.87 -9.33
N TYR A 139 -9.56 -10.78 -8.91
CA TYR A 139 -9.97 -10.60 -7.51
C TYR A 139 -11.41 -11.00 -7.22
N GLN A 140 -12.28 -10.99 -8.24
CA GLN A 140 -13.72 -11.23 -8.11
C GLN A 140 -14.21 -12.40 -8.97
N GLY A 141 -13.36 -12.97 -9.83
CA GLY A 141 -13.72 -14.12 -10.67
C GLY A 141 -14.66 -13.78 -11.84
N THR A 142 -14.73 -12.52 -12.26
CA THR A 142 -15.54 -12.10 -13.40
C THR A 142 -15.00 -12.62 -14.74
N VAL A 143 -15.86 -12.64 -15.75
CA VAL A 143 -15.49 -13.05 -17.12
C VAL A 143 -14.67 -11.95 -17.80
N VAL A 144 -13.63 -12.34 -18.54
CA VAL A 144 -12.87 -11.47 -19.46
C VAL A 144 -13.37 -11.74 -20.87
N THR A 145 -13.68 -10.68 -21.62
CA THR A 145 -14.16 -10.82 -23.01
C THR A 145 -13.08 -11.37 -23.94
N ASP A 146 -13.47 -12.09 -24.99
CA ASP A 146 -12.53 -12.63 -26.00
C ASP A 146 -11.65 -11.53 -26.63
N ALA A 147 -12.23 -10.35 -26.88
CA ALA A 147 -11.49 -9.19 -27.37
C ALA A 147 -10.41 -8.75 -26.37
N CYS A 148 -10.77 -8.56 -25.10
CA CYS A 148 -9.81 -8.21 -24.05
C CYS A 148 -8.77 -9.34 -23.83
N CYS A 149 -9.15 -10.61 -23.99
CA CYS A 149 -8.19 -11.70 -23.95
C CYS A 149 -7.17 -11.67 -25.09
N ARG A 150 -7.61 -11.35 -26.33
CA ARG A 150 -6.70 -11.15 -27.47
C ARG A 150 -5.76 -9.98 -27.24
N ASP A 151 -6.27 -8.87 -26.73
CA ASP A 151 -5.48 -7.70 -26.39
C ASP A 151 -4.43 -8.04 -25.31
N LEU A 152 -4.85 -8.70 -24.22
CA LEU A 152 -3.97 -9.14 -23.14
C LEU A 152 -2.81 -10.01 -23.64
N VAL A 153 -3.13 -11.00 -24.49
CA VAL A 153 -2.12 -11.89 -25.06
C VAL A 153 -1.17 -11.12 -25.98
N SER A 154 -1.67 -10.15 -26.74
CA SER A 154 -0.84 -9.31 -27.63
C SER A 154 0.19 -8.46 -26.87
N TRP A 155 -0.12 -8.03 -25.64
CA TRP A 155 0.83 -7.27 -24.80
C TRP A 155 1.92 -8.15 -24.18
N GLY A 156 1.68 -9.46 -24.14
CA GLY A 156 2.64 -10.46 -23.73
C GLY A 156 2.61 -10.79 -22.23
N LYS A 157 3.02 -12.02 -21.92
CA LYS A 157 2.93 -12.60 -20.57
C LYS A 157 3.69 -11.78 -19.54
N SER A 158 4.86 -11.29 -19.92
CA SER A 158 5.71 -10.49 -19.03
C SER A 158 4.97 -9.26 -18.51
N CYS A 159 4.28 -8.54 -19.40
CA CYS A 159 3.52 -7.36 -18.99
C CYS A 159 2.32 -7.71 -18.10
N HIS A 160 1.59 -8.79 -18.42
CA HIS A 160 0.53 -9.28 -17.54
C HIS A 160 1.03 -9.61 -16.13
N ASP A 161 2.15 -10.32 -16.01
CA ASP A 161 2.72 -10.71 -14.72
C ASP A 161 3.18 -9.46 -13.92
N ILE A 162 3.89 -8.53 -14.56
CA ILE A 162 4.38 -7.28 -13.93
C ILE A 162 3.21 -6.44 -13.41
N ILE A 163 2.18 -6.23 -14.24
CA ILE A 163 1.03 -5.40 -13.86
C ILE A 163 0.18 -6.09 -12.77
N ALA A 164 0.03 -7.41 -12.83
CA ALA A 164 -0.67 -8.16 -11.79
C ALA A 164 0.04 -8.05 -10.43
N GLU A 165 1.37 -8.15 -10.39
CA GLU A 165 2.15 -7.99 -9.17
C GLU A 165 2.07 -6.56 -8.62
N ARG A 166 2.26 -5.54 -9.47
CA ARG A 166 2.07 -4.14 -9.07
C ARG A 166 0.68 -3.89 -8.50
N ASN A 167 -0.36 -4.38 -9.17
CA ASN A 167 -1.73 -4.15 -8.73
C ASN A 167 -2.02 -4.81 -7.39
N HIS A 168 -1.44 -5.97 -7.13
CA HIS A 168 -1.52 -6.57 -5.81
C HIS A 168 -0.86 -5.66 -4.76
N ASP A 169 0.40 -5.29 -4.97
CA ASP A 169 1.18 -4.59 -3.96
C ASP A 169 0.65 -3.16 -3.69
N VAL A 170 0.12 -2.48 -4.73
CA VAL A 170 -0.39 -1.11 -4.62
C VAL A 170 -1.87 -1.05 -4.26
N ARG A 171 -2.72 -1.88 -4.89
CA ARG A 171 -4.19 -1.72 -4.84
C ARG A 171 -4.89 -2.75 -3.98
N HIS A 172 -4.30 -3.94 -3.81
CA HIS A 172 -4.90 -5.05 -3.05
C HIS A 172 -3.94 -5.66 -2.02
N PRO A 173 -3.20 -4.86 -1.22
CA PRO A 173 -2.13 -5.39 -0.35
C PRO A 173 -2.65 -6.29 0.78
N SER A 174 -3.95 -6.25 1.09
CA SER A 174 -4.59 -7.10 2.10
C SER A 174 -4.97 -8.50 1.58
N VAL A 175 -4.94 -8.71 0.27
CA VAL A 175 -5.21 -10.01 -0.34
C VAL A 175 -3.96 -10.90 -0.21
N ASN A 176 -4.15 -12.22 -0.13
CA ASN A 176 -2.99 -13.12 -0.14
C ASN A 176 -2.29 -13.06 -1.52
N LYS A 177 -1.01 -12.63 -1.54
CA LYS A 177 -0.22 -12.49 -2.78
C LYS A 177 -0.15 -13.76 -3.61
N ALA A 178 0.10 -14.91 -2.98
CA ALA A 178 0.20 -16.18 -3.70
C ALA A 178 -1.14 -16.56 -4.36
N GLN A 179 -2.26 -16.32 -3.67
CA GLN A 179 -3.61 -16.54 -4.20
C GLN A 179 -3.91 -15.59 -5.36
N ALA A 180 -3.66 -14.28 -5.21
CA ALA A 180 -3.90 -13.29 -6.27
C ALA A 180 -3.08 -13.60 -7.53
N LEU A 181 -1.79 -13.91 -7.38
CA LEU A 181 -0.92 -14.29 -8.51
C LEU A 181 -1.32 -15.63 -9.13
N ALA A 182 -1.87 -16.58 -8.35
CA ALA A 182 -2.43 -17.81 -8.89
C ALA A 182 -3.69 -17.55 -9.72
N SER A 183 -4.60 -16.68 -9.27
CA SER A 183 -5.75 -16.23 -10.06
C SER A 183 -5.31 -15.51 -11.33
N SER A 184 -4.32 -14.62 -11.25
CA SER A 184 -3.72 -13.95 -12.40
C SER A 184 -3.18 -14.94 -13.46
N ARG A 185 -2.50 -16.01 -13.04
CA ARG A 185 -2.05 -17.07 -13.96
C ARG A 185 -3.21 -17.81 -14.63
N LYS A 186 -4.32 -18.02 -13.91
CA LYS A 186 -5.53 -18.64 -14.50
C LYS A 186 -6.12 -17.77 -15.61
N VAL A 187 -6.22 -16.45 -15.38
CA VAL A 187 -6.69 -15.49 -16.38
C VAL A 187 -5.79 -15.51 -17.61
N TRP A 188 -4.47 -15.46 -17.43
CA TRP A 188 -3.53 -15.55 -18.55
C TRP A 188 -3.73 -16.83 -19.37
N ASN A 189 -3.79 -17.99 -18.70
CA ASN A 189 -3.93 -19.28 -19.38
C ASN A 189 -5.26 -19.39 -20.15
N LEU A 190 -6.35 -18.86 -19.60
CA LEU A 190 -7.64 -18.78 -20.27
C LEU A 190 -7.53 -17.93 -21.55
N CYS A 191 -7.01 -16.71 -21.43
CA CYS A 191 -6.89 -15.82 -22.58
C CYS A 191 -5.94 -16.37 -23.65
N ALA A 192 -4.81 -16.95 -23.25
CA ALA A 192 -3.87 -17.61 -24.17
C ALA A 192 -4.50 -18.79 -24.93
N ALA A 193 -5.46 -19.49 -24.33
CA ALA A 193 -6.21 -20.54 -25.01
C ALA A 193 -7.21 -19.94 -26.02
N ILE A 194 -7.97 -18.92 -25.62
CA ILE A 194 -8.94 -18.21 -26.49
C ILE A 194 -8.24 -17.66 -27.74
N SER A 195 -7.10 -16.98 -27.58
CA SER A 195 -6.37 -16.37 -28.69
C SER A 195 -5.76 -17.37 -29.69
N ARG A 196 -5.64 -18.65 -29.31
CA ARG A 196 -5.20 -19.73 -30.22
C ARG A 196 -6.36 -20.42 -30.92
N SER A 197 -7.59 -20.18 -30.50
CA SER A 197 -8.76 -20.86 -31.07
C SER A 197 -9.19 -20.18 -32.38
N PRO A 198 -9.25 -20.91 -33.50
CA PRO A 198 -9.72 -20.37 -34.79
C PRO A 198 -11.21 -20.00 -34.78
N ALA A 199 -11.98 -20.43 -33.78
CA ALA A 199 -13.43 -20.28 -33.72
C ALA A 199 -13.92 -18.86 -33.35
N SER A 200 -13.03 -17.88 -33.16
CA SER A 200 -13.39 -16.55 -32.65
C SER A 200 -13.18 -15.41 -33.66
N PHE A 201 -12.92 -15.72 -34.93
CA PHE A 201 -13.04 -14.74 -36.02
C PHE A 201 -14.53 -14.47 -36.28
N PRO A 202 -15.00 -13.21 -36.20
CA PRO A 202 -16.26 -12.87 -36.82
C PRO A 202 -16.10 -13.12 -38.33
N LEU A 203 -17.00 -13.92 -38.90
CA LEU A 203 -17.21 -13.89 -40.35
C LEU A 203 -17.81 -12.52 -40.67
N ASN A 204 -16.99 -11.67 -41.32
CA ASN A 204 -17.29 -10.37 -41.95
C ASN A 204 -18.37 -9.47 -41.32
#